data_AF-N8WVL6-F1
#
_entry.id   AF-N8WVL6-F1
#
_cell.length_a   1.000
_cell.length_b   1.000
_cell.length_c   1.000
_cell.angle_alpha   90.00
_cell.angle_beta   90.00
_cell.angle_gamma   90.00
#
_symmetry.space_group_name_H-M   'P 1'
#
loop_
_entity.id
_entity.type
_entity.pdbx_description
1 polymer ?
#
loop_
_entity_poly.entity_id
_entity_poly.type
_entity_poly.pdbx_seq_one_letter_code
_entity_poly.pdbx_strand_id
1 'polypeptide(L)'
;MSRKQPDPPKRPSRVHSNSFDYSLDFKKIDFRKRPDLYRIGRGEQGVLLVEPYKSEILPHWRFADAKKAQASSEKIYALFLEYLKQEDFVGADMARKFLQMGYTRARRYANHKGGKKYDGPVPDDKKGLSGAHGREELPRSSEDPVKAAAAKIFKQKWDEAKVHPEYVRQKQQFQAAIQQQISN
;
A
#
# COMPACT_ATOMS: atom_id res chain seq x y z
N MET A 1 -9.95 -28.98 -22.60
CA MET A 1 -8.50 -28.76 -22.45
C MET A 1 -8.31 -27.45 -21.68
N SER A 2 -7.91 -27.53 -20.40
CA SER A 2 -7.65 -26.30 -19.62
C SER A 2 -6.39 -25.64 -20.19
N ARG A 3 -6.52 -24.48 -20.84
CA ARG A 3 -5.36 -23.69 -21.27
C ARG A 3 -4.60 -23.31 -20.00
N LYS A 4 -3.42 -23.89 -19.77
CA LYS A 4 -2.47 -23.40 -18.76
C LYS A 4 -2.29 -21.91 -19.00
N GLN A 5 -2.59 -21.09 -18.00
CA GLN A 5 -2.27 -19.66 -18.10
C GLN A 5 -0.75 -19.51 -18.24
N PRO A 6 -0.28 -18.54 -19.06
CA PRO A 6 1.15 -18.29 -19.20
C PRO A 6 1.76 -17.90 -17.86
N ASP A 7 3.01 -18.32 -17.66
CA ASP A 7 3.78 -17.99 -16.46
C ASP A 7 3.79 -16.47 -16.23
N PRO A 8 3.71 -16.03 -14.96
CA PRO A 8 3.73 -14.61 -14.66
C PRO A 8 5.05 -13.98 -15.11
N PRO A 9 5.02 -12.78 -15.71
CA PRO A 9 6.25 -12.11 -16.12
C PRO A 9 7.09 -11.78 -14.87
N LYS A 10 8.37 -12.15 -14.91
CA LYS A 10 9.32 -11.92 -13.82
C LYS A 10 10.47 -11.03 -14.26
N ARG A 11 11.14 -10.42 -13.28
CA ARG A 11 12.36 -9.64 -13.42
C ARG A 11 13.33 -9.97 -12.29
N PRO A 12 14.64 -9.76 -12.49
CA PRO A 12 15.60 -9.82 -11.38
C PRO A 12 15.19 -8.85 -10.28
N SER A 13 15.06 -9.36 -9.05
CA SER A 13 14.81 -8.57 -7.85
C SER A 13 15.97 -8.74 -6.88
N ARG A 14 16.51 -7.62 -6.40
CA ARG A 14 17.50 -7.60 -5.31
C ARG A 14 16.85 -7.72 -3.93
N VAL A 15 15.52 -7.54 -3.89
CA VAL A 15 14.72 -7.54 -2.68
C VAL A 15 14.07 -8.91 -2.53
N HIS A 16 14.31 -9.55 -1.38
CA HIS A 16 13.63 -10.77 -0.96
C HIS A 16 12.62 -10.45 0.16
N SER A 17 11.39 -10.98 0.05
CA SER A 17 10.38 -10.84 1.09
C SER A 17 9.51 -12.08 1.17
N ASN A 18 9.30 -12.57 2.39
CA ASN A 18 8.45 -13.75 2.63
C ASN A 18 6.95 -13.46 2.50
N SER A 19 6.55 -12.19 2.44
CA SER A 19 5.13 -11.78 2.39
C SER A 19 4.70 -11.16 1.08
N PHE A 20 5.63 -10.83 0.18
CA PHE A 20 5.32 -10.17 -1.08
C PHE A 20 6.37 -10.50 -2.15
N ASP A 21 5.94 -11.05 -3.28
CA ASP A 21 6.85 -11.46 -4.36
C ASP A 21 7.29 -10.24 -5.20
N TYR A 22 8.49 -9.73 -4.92
CA TYR A 22 9.10 -8.64 -5.68
C TYR A 22 9.73 -9.09 -7.01
N SER A 23 9.79 -10.40 -7.28
CA SER A 23 10.31 -10.94 -8.54
C SER A 23 9.35 -10.75 -9.72
N LEU A 24 8.08 -10.45 -9.46
CA LEU A 24 7.11 -10.09 -10.50
C LEU A 24 7.55 -8.81 -11.25
N ASP A 25 7.37 -8.82 -12.57
CA ASP A 25 7.53 -7.62 -13.40
C ASP A 25 6.23 -6.81 -13.40
N PHE A 26 6.01 -6.07 -12.31
CA PHE A 26 4.83 -5.21 -12.09
C PHE A 26 4.53 -4.25 -13.24
N LYS A 27 5.51 -3.91 -14.09
CA LYS A 27 5.30 -3.03 -15.26
C LYS A 27 4.56 -3.73 -16.41
N LYS A 28 4.54 -5.06 -16.42
CA LYS A 28 3.92 -5.89 -17.46
C LYS A 28 2.65 -6.60 -16.98
N ILE A 29 2.24 -6.34 -15.73
CA ILE A 29 1.08 -7.00 -15.12
C ILE A 29 0.00 -5.95 -14.86
N ASP A 30 -1.17 -6.21 -15.42
CA ASP A 30 -2.43 -5.56 -15.04
C ASP A 30 -3.07 -6.42 -13.94
N PHE A 31 -2.99 -5.99 -12.68
CA PHE A 31 -3.51 -6.75 -11.53
C PHE A 31 -5.03 -6.73 -11.44
N ARG A 32 -5.72 -5.87 -12.21
CA ARG A 32 -7.18 -5.97 -12.36
C ARG A 32 -7.55 -7.17 -13.22
N LYS A 33 -6.77 -7.45 -14.27
CA LYS A 33 -6.95 -8.63 -15.14
C LYS A 33 -6.35 -9.91 -14.56
N ARG A 34 -5.31 -9.78 -13.73
CA ARG A 34 -4.58 -10.89 -13.12
C ARG A 34 -4.52 -10.74 -11.59
N PRO A 35 -5.68 -10.70 -10.89
CA PRO A 35 -5.72 -10.56 -9.43
C PRO A 35 -5.13 -11.80 -8.74
N ASP A 36 -5.09 -12.95 -9.41
CA ASP A 36 -4.45 -14.20 -8.96
C ASP A 36 -2.96 -14.06 -8.67
N LEU A 37 -2.29 -13.09 -9.29
CA LEU A 37 -0.87 -12.80 -9.06
C LEU A 37 -0.64 -11.87 -7.86
N TYR A 38 -1.69 -11.25 -7.31
CA TYR A 38 -1.57 -10.38 -6.16
C TYR A 38 -1.42 -11.18 -4.86
N ARG A 39 -0.59 -10.67 -3.94
CA ARG A 39 -0.47 -11.17 -2.57
C ARG A 39 -0.60 -10.02 -1.60
N ILE A 40 -1.33 -10.22 -0.50
CA ILE A 40 -1.53 -9.19 0.53
C ILE A 40 -0.22 -8.99 1.30
N GLY A 41 0.56 -8.00 0.89
CA GLY A 41 1.82 -7.65 1.57
C GLY A 41 1.61 -7.04 2.96
N ARG A 42 2.64 -7.09 3.81
CA ARG A 42 2.62 -6.49 5.15
C ARG A 42 2.60 -4.96 5.07
N GLY A 43 1.72 -4.32 5.83
CA GLY A 43 1.60 -2.86 5.84
C GLY A 43 1.37 -2.30 4.43
N GLU A 44 2.32 -1.47 3.96
CA GLU A 44 2.29 -0.75 2.68
C GLU A 44 3.02 -1.48 1.53
N GLN A 45 3.52 -2.70 1.74
CA GLN A 45 4.18 -3.46 0.68
C GLN A 45 3.28 -3.56 -0.56
N GLY A 46 3.88 -3.29 -1.73
CA GLY A 46 3.20 -3.32 -3.04
C GLY A 46 2.44 -2.04 -3.44
N VAL A 47 2.18 -1.10 -2.51
CA VAL A 47 1.24 0.02 -2.74
C VAL A 47 1.64 0.94 -3.90
N LEU A 48 2.94 1.08 -4.18
CA LEU A 48 3.46 1.89 -5.28
C LEU A 48 3.90 1.04 -6.50
N LEU A 49 3.49 -0.22 -6.58
CA LEU A 49 3.88 -1.15 -7.65
C LEU A 49 2.69 -1.72 -8.41
N VAL A 50 1.56 -1.93 -7.74
CA VAL A 50 0.42 -2.67 -8.27
C VAL A 50 -0.44 -1.76 -9.17
N GLU A 51 -0.35 -2.01 -10.48
CA GLU A 51 -1.12 -1.31 -11.52
C GLU A 51 -2.41 -2.07 -11.87
N PRO A 52 -3.47 -1.37 -12.30
CA PRO A 52 -3.57 0.07 -12.57
C PRO A 52 -3.88 0.94 -11.34
N TYR A 53 -4.15 0.31 -10.20
CA TYR A 53 -4.63 0.98 -8.99
C TYR A 53 -3.69 2.05 -8.46
N LYS A 54 -2.37 1.83 -8.53
CA LYS A 54 -1.39 2.87 -8.19
C LYS A 54 -1.65 4.13 -9.02
N SER A 55 -1.80 4.01 -10.33
CA SER A 55 -2.01 5.15 -11.23
C SER A 55 -3.36 5.84 -11.01
N GLU A 56 -4.39 5.10 -10.60
CA GLU A 56 -5.70 5.66 -10.30
C GLU A 56 -5.73 6.39 -8.94
N ILE A 57 -5.01 5.89 -7.94
CA ILE A 57 -5.08 6.41 -6.55
C ILE A 57 -4.02 7.48 -6.25
N LEU A 58 -2.78 7.30 -6.74
CA LEU A 58 -1.64 8.18 -6.42
C LEU A 58 -1.85 9.67 -6.77
N PRO A 59 -2.54 10.05 -7.86
CA PRO A 59 -2.81 11.46 -8.17
C PRO A 59 -3.58 12.19 -7.07
N HIS A 60 -4.43 11.47 -6.33
CA HIS A 60 -5.25 12.02 -5.25
C HIS A 60 -4.51 12.06 -3.90
N TRP A 61 -3.35 11.43 -3.78
CA TRP A 61 -2.66 11.24 -2.51
C TRP A 61 -1.83 12.47 -2.10
N ARG A 62 -2.33 13.28 -1.15
CA ARG A 62 -1.75 14.57 -0.72
C ARG A 62 -1.94 14.78 0.78
N PHE A 63 -0.92 15.31 1.46
CA PHE A 63 -0.92 15.52 2.93
C PHE A 63 -0.09 16.77 3.33
N ALA A 64 -0.03 17.78 2.46
CA ALA A 64 0.77 18.98 2.76
C ALA A 64 0.21 19.75 3.96
N ASP A 65 -1.11 19.78 4.12
CA ASP A 65 -1.87 20.43 5.17
C ASP A 65 -3.16 19.64 5.46
N ALA A 66 -3.89 20.03 6.50
CA ALA A 66 -5.12 19.37 6.91
C ALA A 66 -6.22 19.37 5.81
N LYS A 67 -6.38 20.48 5.08
CA LYS A 67 -7.38 20.60 4.01
C LYS A 67 -7.10 19.62 2.87
N LYS A 68 -5.84 19.54 2.43
CA LYS A 68 -5.41 18.58 1.40
C LYS A 68 -5.50 17.14 1.90
N ALA A 69 -5.16 16.89 3.17
CA ALA A 69 -5.30 15.56 3.76
C ALA A 69 -6.76 15.11 3.81
N GLN A 70 -7.69 16.02 4.16
CA GLN A 70 -9.14 15.74 4.15
C GLN A 70 -9.60 15.31 2.76
N ALA A 71 -9.43 16.19 1.76
CA ALA A 71 -9.82 15.92 0.38
C ALA A 71 -9.16 14.65 -0.18
N SER A 72 -7.88 14.43 0.15
CA SER A 72 -7.14 13.23 -0.27
C SER A 72 -7.71 11.95 0.34
N SER A 73 -7.88 11.91 1.66
CA SER A 73 -8.37 10.73 2.38
C SER A 73 -9.81 10.39 2.00
N GLU A 74 -10.67 11.38 1.83
CA GLU A 74 -12.05 11.20 1.38
C GLU A 74 -12.11 10.65 -0.04
N LYS A 75 -11.32 11.22 -0.97
CA LYS A 75 -11.30 10.73 -2.35
C LYS A 75 -10.80 9.29 -2.45
N ILE A 76 -9.76 8.95 -1.69
CA ILE A 76 -9.21 7.58 -1.66
C ILE A 76 -10.20 6.62 -0.98
N TYR A 77 -10.90 7.06 0.07
CA TYR A 77 -11.95 6.27 0.70
C TYR A 77 -13.15 6.05 -0.25
N ALA A 78 -13.52 7.03 -1.06
CA ALA A 78 -14.54 6.86 -2.09
C ALA A 78 -14.11 5.84 -3.16
N LEU A 79 -12.85 5.87 -3.61
CA LEU A 79 -12.30 4.83 -4.51
C LEU A 79 -12.32 3.44 -3.85
N PHE A 80 -11.96 3.35 -2.56
CA PHE A 80 -12.06 2.11 -1.78
C PHE A 80 -13.48 1.53 -1.81
N LEU A 81 -14.50 2.33 -1.54
CA LEU A 81 -15.89 1.90 -1.58
C LEU A 81 -16.33 1.47 -2.98
N GLU A 82 -15.88 2.18 -4.02
CA GLU A 82 -16.18 1.84 -5.41
C GLU A 82 -15.57 0.49 -5.82
N TYR A 83 -14.31 0.23 -5.46
CA TYR A 83 -13.69 -1.08 -5.69
C TYR A 83 -14.42 -2.20 -4.95
N LEU A 84 -14.82 -1.99 -3.69
CA LEU A 84 -15.62 -2.97 -2.97
C LEU A 84 -16.94 -3.27 -3.68
N LYS A 85 -17.65 -2.24 -4.16
CA LYS A 85 -18.90 -2.39 -4.90
C LYS A 85 -18.72 -3.20 -6.20
N GLN A 86 -17.55 -3.13 -6.82
CA GLN A 86 -17.19 -3.89 -8.02
C GLN A 86 -16.66 -5.30 -7.72
N GLU A 87 -16.64 -5.74 -6.45
CA GLU A 87 -15.95 -6.96 -5.99
C GLU A 87 -14.45 -7.00 -6.40
N ASP A 88 -13.84 -5.82 -6.55
CA ASP A 88 -12.43 -5.64 -6.87
C ASP A 88 -11.60 -5.52 -5.59
N PHE A 89 -11.32 -6.67 -4.97
CA PHE A 89 -10.56 -6.72 -3.73
C PHE A 89 -9.16 -6.10 -3.84
N VAL A 90 -8.47 -6.28 -4.97
CA VAL A 90 -7.10 -5.77 -5.15
C VAL A 90 -7.12 -4.24 -5.14
N GLY A 91 -8.07 -3.63 -5.84
CA GLY A 91 -8.28 -2.18 -5.80
C GLY A 91 -8.62 -1.68 -4.40
N ALA A 92 -9.51 -2.37 -3.70
CA ALA A 92 -9.89 -2.02 -2.34
C ALA A 92 -8.69 -2.08 -1.38
N ASP A 93 -7.88 -3.14 -1.39
CA ASP A 93 -6.68 -3.21 -0.54
C ASP A 93 -5.62 -2.18 -0.93
N MET A 94 -5.46 -1.85 -2.22
CA MET A 94 -4.58 -0.75 -2.64
C MET A 94 -5.05 0.58 -2.06
N ALA A 95 -6.33 0.94 -2.20
CA ALA A 95 -6.88 2.18 -1.64
C ALA A 95 -6.70 2.23 -0.11
N ARG A 96 -6.98 1.13 0.60
CA ARG A 96 -6.74 1.02 2.05
C ARG A 96 -5.26 1.19 2.41
N LYS A 97 -4.32 0.63 1.63
CA LYS A 97 -2.87 0.83 1.82
C LYS A 97 -2.44 2.26 1.55
N PHE A 98 -3.03 2.96 0.59
CA PHE A 98 -2.78 4.39 0.36
C PHE A 98 -3.23 5.26 1.54
N LEU A 99 -4.37 4.93 2.18
CA LEU A 99 -4.80 5.59 3.42
C LEU A 99 -3.79 5.36 4.55
N GLN A 100 -3.32 4.12 4.71
CA GLN A 100 -2.27 3.78 5.67
C GLN A 100 -0.98 4.57 5.40
N MET A 101 -0.52 4.61 4.14
CA MET A 101 0.67 5.37 3.73
C MET A 101 0.50 6.87 3.99
N GLY A 102 -0.72 7.40 3.82
CA GLY A 102 -1.08 8.77 4.19
C GLY A 102 -0.81 9.04 5.68
N TYR A 103 -1.31 8.17 6.55
CA TYR A 103 -1.10 8.25 7.99
C TYR A 103 0.38 8.14 8.36
N THR A 104 1.05 7.06 7.96
CA THR A 104 2.43 6.79 8.37
C THR A 104 3.40 7.86 7.88
N ARG A 105 3.22 8.35 6.65
CA ARG A 105 4.09 9.37 6.08
C ARG A 105 3.81 10.74 6.68
N ALA A 106 2.55 11.14 6.87
CA ALA A 106 2.24 12.38 7.58
C ALA A 106 2.79 12.36 9.02
N ARG A 107 2.61 11.24 9.75
CA ARG A 107 3.13 11.09 11.12
C ARG A 107 4.65 11.13 11.17
N ARG A 108 5.33 10.53 10.19
CA ARG A 108 6.80 10.65 10.08
C ARG A 108 7.25 12.09 9.89
N TYR A 109 6.55 12.87 9.07
CA TYR A 109 6.87 14.29 8.87
C TYR A 109 6.53 15.14 10.09
N ALA A 110 5.52 14.75 10.88
CA ALA A 110 5.22 15.39 12.16
C ALA A 110 6.37 15.18 13.16
N ASN A 111 6.93 13.97 13.24
CA ASN A 111 7.98 13.63 14.21
C ASN A 111 9.40 13.99 13.75
N HIS A 112 9.66 14.11 12.45
CA HIS A 112 11.00 14.38 11.91
C HIS A 112 10.91 15.42 10.79
N LYS A 113 11.51 16.60 11.01
CA LYS A 113 11.57 17.68 10.02
C LYS A 113 12.15 17.16 8.70
N GLY A 114 11.48 17.42 7.58
CA GLY A 114 11.86 16.92 6.26
C GLY A 114 11.65 15.41 6.04
N GLY A 115 11.12 14.68 7.03
CA GLY A 115 10.79 13.26 6.94
C GLY A 115 12.00 12.31 6.94
N LYS A 116 13.22 12.80 7.20
CA LYS A 116 14.43 11.97 7.39
C LYS A 116 14.36 11.32 8.78
N LYS A 117 13.93 10.06 8.81
CA LYS A 117 13.77 9.28 10.05
C LYS A 117 15.04 8.53 10.46
N TYR A 118 15.79 8.01 9.49
CA TYR A 118 16.97 7.19 9.74
C TYR A 118 18.22 7.90 9.27
N ASP A 119 19.33 7.64 9.94
CA ASP A 119 20.62 8.15 9.48
C ASP A 119 21.20 7.32 8.33
N GLY A 120 21.87 8.00 7.39
CA GLY A 120 22.44 7.37 6.20
C GLY A 120 21.44 6.89 5.12
N PRO A 121 21.96 6.54 3.93
CA PRO A 121 21.16 6.06 2.81
C PRO A 121 20.60 4.65 3.08
N VAL A 122 19.48 4.31 2.44
CA VAL A 122 18.97 2.93 2.45
C VAL A 122 19.99 2.02 1.76
N PRO A 123 20.38 0.88 2.35
CA PRO A 123 21.26 -0.10 1.69
C PRO A 123 20.74 -0.51 0.31
N ASP A 124 21.65 -0.78 -0.62
CA ASP A 124 21.31 -1.03 -2.03
C ASP A 124 20.40 -2.24 -2.23
N ASP A 125 20.57 -3.29 -1.44
CA ASP A 125 19.74 -4.51 -1.44
C ASP A 125 18.37 -4.31 -0.76
N LYS A 126 18.17 -3.18 -0.06
CA LYS A 126 16.91 -2.81 0.60
C LYS A 126 16.19 -1.64 -0.06
N LYS A 127 16.74 -1.06 -1.14
CA LYS A 127 16.09 0.03 -1.88
C LYS A 127 14.69 -0.43 -2.35
N GLY A 128 13.69 0.39 -2.04
CA GLY A 128 12.28 0.08 -2.33
C GLY A 128 11.53 -0.62 -1.19
N LEU A 129 12.21 -1.04 -0.12
CA LEU A 129 11.58 -1.53 1.10
C LEU A 129 11.45 -0.45 2.18
N SER A 130 10.29 -0.39 2.81
CA SER A 130 10.10 0.40 4.04
C SER A 130 10.84 -0.25 5.21
N GLY A 131 11.47 0.57 6.08
CA GLY A 131 12.11 0.09 7.32
C GLY A 131 13.43 0.76 7.65
N ALA A 132 13.96 0.41 8.83
CA ALA A 132 15.25 0.90 9.33
C ALA A 132 16.43 0.28 8.56
N HIS A 133 16.38 -1.02 8.28
CA HIS A 133 17.44 -1.75 7.55
C HIS A 133 18.83 -1.60 8.18
N GLY A 134 18.90 -1.73 9.51
CA GLY A 134 20.15 -1.57 10.28
C GLY A 134 20.57 -0.12 10.54
N ARG A 135 19.81 0.86 10.05
CA ARG A 135 20.11 2.28 10.28
C ARG A 135 19.50 2.76 11.59
N GLU A 136 20.23 3.63 12.28
CA GLU A 136 19.78 4.26 13.51
C GLU A 136 18.64 5.25 13.27
N GLU A 137 17.68 5.28 14.18
CA GLU A 137 16.59 6.26 14.17
C GLU A 137 17.10 7.59 14.72
N LEU A 138 16.92 8.66 13.95
CA LEU A 138 17.28 10.01 14.38
C LEU A 138 16.35 10.48 15.50
N PRO A 139 16.82 11.34 16.41
CA PRO A 139 15.96 11.97 17.40
C PRO A 139 14.74 12.64 16.75
N ARG A 140 13.62 12.62 17.48
CA ARG A 140 12.42 13.34 17.04
C ARG A 140 12.66 14.85 17.13
N SER A 141 12.15 15.57 16.14
CA SER A 141 12.00 17.03 16.22
C SER A 141 10.83 17.40 17.13
N SER A 142 10.66 18.69 17.42
CA SER A 142 9.37 19.18 17.90
C SER A 142 8.27 18.80 16.90
N GLU A 143 7.11 18.38 17.42
CA GLU A 143 6.03 17.90 16.58
C GLU A 143 5.49 19.03 15.70
N ASP A 144 5.41 18.81 14.39
CA ASP A 144 4.71 19.71 13.47
C ASP A 144 3.19 19.49 13.58
N PRO A 145 2.41 20.46 14.11
CA PRO A 145 0.98 20.30 14.33
C PRO A 145 0.18 20.17 13.03
N VAL A 146 0.66 20.75 11.92
CA VAL A 146 0.01 20.65 10.60
C VAL A 146 0.10 19.22 10.09
N LYS A 147 1.27 18.58 10.24
CA LYS A 147 1.47 17.19 9.86
C LYS A 147 0.79 16.21 10.81
N ALA A 148 0.76 16.53 12.10
CA ALA A 148 0.02 15.73 13.08
C ALA A 148 -1.48 15.71 12.77
N ALA A 149 -2.07 16.86 12.42
CA ALA A 149 -3.46 16.96 11.99
C ALA A 149 -3.73 16.15 10.70
N ALA A 150 -2.87 16.29 9.69
CA ALA A 150 -2.96 15.49 8.46
C ALA A 150 -2.89 13.97 8.74
N ALA A 151 -2.01 13.55 9.66
CA ALA A 151 -1.90 12.15 10.06
C ALA A 151 -3.19 11.65 10.72
N LYS A 152 -3.79 12.43 11.61
CA LYS A 152 -5.05 12.08 12.29
C LYS A 152 -6.18 11.84 11.28
N ILE A 153 -6.29 12.70 10.27
CA ILE A 153 -7.30 12.58 9.20
C ILE A 153 -7.16 11.25 8.44
N PHE A 154 -5.95 10.93 7.96
CA PHE A 154 -5.71 9.65 7.28
C PHE A 154 -5.91 8.45 8.21
N LYS A 155 -5.55 8.57 9.49
CA LYS A 155 -5.71 7.48 10.47
C LYS A 155 -7.17 7.10 10.62
N GLN A 156 -8.06 8.09 10.73
CA GLN A 156 -9.49 7.86 10.83
C GLN A 156 -10.02 7.07 9.62
N LYS A 157 -9.74 7.53 8.38
CA LYS A 157 -10.18 6.81 7.17
C LYS A 157 -9.53 5.44 7.01
N TRP A 158 -8.27 5.29 7.41
CA TRP A 158 -7.61 3.99 7.39
C TRP A 158 -8.26 3.01 8.38
N ASP A 159 -8.61 3.46 9.58
CA ASP A 159 -9.29 2.64 10.58
C ASP A 159 -10.67 2.21 10.09
N GLU A 160 -11.46 3.15 9.57
CA GLU A 160 -12.76 2.88 8.94
C GLU A 160 -12.63 1.82 7.83
N ALA A 161 -11.67 1.98 6.91
CA ALA A 161 -11.47 1.03 5.81
C ALA A 161 -11.01 -0.36 6.28
N LYS A 162 -10.18 -0.41 7.33
CA LYS A 162 -9.62 -1.67 7.86
C LYS A 162 -10.70 -2.58 8.45
N VAL A 163 -11.73 -1.99 9.05
CA VAL A 163 -12.83 -2.73 9.72
C VAL A 163 -14.11 -2.78 8.89
N HIS A 164 -14.12 -2.21 7.68
CA HIS A 164 -15.30 -2.20 6.82
C HIS A 164 -15.77 -3.64 6.53
N PRO A 165 -17.04 -3.99 6.80
CA PRO A 165 -17.53 -5.38 6.69
C PRO A 165 -17.25 -6.02 5.32
N GLU A 166 -17.56 -5.33 4.22
CA GLU A 166 -17.31 -5.85 2.87
C GLU A 166 -15.83 -6.06 2.57
N TYR A 167 -14.95 -5.21 3.09
CA TYR A 167 -13.51 -5.41 2.91
C TYR A 167 -13.03 -6.65 3.67
N VAL A 168 -13.52 -6.85 4.90
CA VAL A 168 -13.19 -8.06 5.67
C VAL A 168 -13.67 -9.32 4.96
N ARG A 169 -14.92 -9.31 4.44
CA ARG A 169 -15.49 -10.42 3.66
C ARG A 169 -14.67 -10.72 2.41
N GLN A 170 -14.46 -9.72 1.54
CA GLN A 170 -13.72 -9.90 0.29
C GLN A 170 -12.27 -10.31 0.54
N LYS A 171 -11.64 -9.79 1.60
CA LYS A 171 -10.30 -10.21 2.01
C LYS A 171 -10.24 -11.69 2.35
N GLN A 172 -11.19 -12.19 3.14
CA GLN A 172 -11.25 -13.60 3.52
C GLN A 172 -11.45 -14.49 2.28
N GLN A 173 -12.37 -14.12 1.39
CA GLN A 173 -12.62 -14.82 0.13
C GLN A 173 -11.36 -14.85 -0.76
N PHE A 174 -10.70 -13.70 -0.92
CA PHE A 174 -9.48 -13.61 -1.70
C PHE A 174 -8.36 -14.49 -1.13
N GLN A 175 -8.15 -14.47 0.19
CA GLN A 175 -7.14 -15.32 0.84
C GLN A 175 -7.44 -16.81 0.66
N ALA A 176 -8.71 -17.22 0.78
CA ALA A 176 -9.13 -18.60 0.55
C ALA A 176 -8.88 -19.04 -0.90
N ALA A 177 -9.23 -18.19 -1.88
CA ALA A 177 -9.00 -18.47 -3.30
C ALA A 177 -7.50 -18.64 -3.63
N ILE A 178 -6.65 -17.76 -3.09
CA ILE A 178 -5.19 -17.87 -3.27
C ILE A 178 -4.65 -19.15 -2.61
N GLN A 179 -5.13 -19.53 -1.44
CA GLN A 179 -4.69 -20.76 -0.78
C GLN A 179 -5.06 -22.00 -1.61
N GLN A 180 -6.26 -22.05 -2.16
CA GLN A 180 -6.70 -23.13 -3.05
C GLN A 180 -5.85 -23.21 -4.32
N GLN A 181 -5.48 -22.06 -4.90
CA GLN A 181 -4.60 -22.00 -6.07
C GLN A 181 -3.19 -22.56 -5.79
N ILE A 182 -2.67 -22.39 -4.57
CA ILE A 182 -1.33 -22.89 -4.20
C ILE A 182 -1.36 -24.40 -3.92
N SER A 183 -2.50 -24.92 -3.47
CA SER A 183 -2.68 -26.34 -3.14
C SER A 183 -3.00 -27.24 -4.34
N ASN A 184 -3.33 -26.65 -5.50
CA ASN A 184 -3.63 -27.35 -6.76
C ASN A 184 -2.49 -27.19 -7.77
#